data_AF-A0A0D3BFR3-F1
#
_entry.id   AF-A0A0D3BFR3-F1
#
_cell.length_a   1.000
_cell.length_b   1.000
_cell.length_c   1.000
_cell.angle_alpha   90.00
_cell.angle_beta   90.00
_cell.angle_gamma   90.00
#
_symmetry.space_group_name_H-M   'P 1'
#
loop_
_entity.id
_entity.type
_entity.pdbx_description
1 polymer ?
#
loop_
_entity_poly.entity_id
_entity_poly.type
_entity_poly.pdbx_seq_one_letter_code
_entity_poly.pdbx_strand_id
1 'polypeptide(L)'
;MAYTAARFGHVMFPENVYEPALKCAELLIDGVGKGWASRVYFSDNGSTAIEIALKMAFRKFCVDHETLLEFSEGRDEKKHIVVKVLALRGSYHGDTLGAMEAQAPSPYTGFLQQPWFSSIFVFVDILEKYSQTLTAFSTRDEIFDKSRDTSTLATTYLAYVSKQLQEYSGNTQSAHVGALIIEPVIHGAGGMHMVDPLFQRVLVNECRNRKIPVIFDEVFTVTMILPKTPAELLGCKPDIACYAKLMTGGMIPLAVTLATDALFDSFSGDPKLQALLHGHSYSAHAMGCATAAKAIEWFKDPETNHNIIPQGGILRELWDEELVQQISCHSAVQRVVVIGTLFALELKVDASNSRYASLYAKSLLQMLREDGIFMRPLGNVGLPNDLGFTQGFTQGFTQGFTQGFTQGFTQGFTQGFTQGFTQGFTQGFTQGFTQGFTQGFTQGFTQGFTQGFTQGFTQGFTQGFTQGFTQGFTQGFTQGFTQGFTQGFTQGFTQGFTQGFTQGFTQGFTQGFTQGFTQGFTQGFTQGFTQGFTQGFTQGFRIYPKI
;
A
#
# COMPACT_ATOMS: atom_id res chain seq x y z
N MET A 1 -7.95 7.44 -14.51
CA MET A 1 -8.12 7.37 -13.04
C MET A 1 -9.48 6.81 -12.62
N ALA A 2 -10.62 7.47 -12.86
CA ALA A 2 -11.94 6.97 -12.42
C ALA A 2 -12.24 5.52 -12.82
N TYR A 3 -11.95 5.16 -14.08
CA TYR A 3 -12.04 3.78 -14.56
C TYR A 3 -11.20 2.80 -13.72
N THR A 4 -9.95 3.15 -13.45
CA THR A 4 -9.02 2.31 -12.66
C THR A 4 -9.48 2.16 -11.22
N ALA A 5 -10.03 3.22 -10.60
CA ALA A 5 -10.65 3.13 -9.27
C ALA A 5 -11.79 2.13 -9.26
N ALA A 6 -12.72 2.24 -10.21
CA ALA A 6 -13.89 1.36 -10.29
C ALA A 6 -13.50 -0.10 -10.58
N ARG A 7 -12.49 -0.31 -11.44
CA ARG A 7 -12.07 -1.66 -11.86
C ARG A 7 -11.18 -2.37 -10.85
N PHE A 8 -10.25 -1.65 -10.22
CA PHE A 8 -9.20 -2.25 -9.38
C PHE A 8 -9.19 -1.73 -7.95
N GLY A 9 -9.52 -0.45 -7.72
CA GLY A 9 -9.23 0.20 -6.44
C GLY A 9 -7.75 0.05 -6.09
N HIS A 10 -7.46 -0.57 -4.94
CA HIS A 10 -6.14 -1.09 -4.61
C HIS A 10 -6.21 -2.62 -4.48
N VAL A 11 -5.24 -3.30 -5.08
CA VAL A 11 -5.07 -4.75 -5.07
C VAL A 11 -3.65 -5.07 -4.64
N MET A 12 -3.48 -6.21 -3.95
CA MET A 12 -2.19 -6.62 -3.39
C MET A 12 -1.16 -6.89 -4.51
N PHE A 13 0.04 -6.32 -4.41
CA PHE A 13 1.07 -6.46 -5.44
C PHE A 13 2.05 -7.63 -5.26
N PRO A 14 2.65 -7.87 -4.07
CA PRO A 14 3.63 -8.95 -3.91
C PRO A 14 3.08 -10.29 -4.37
N GLU A 15 3.86 -11.00 -5.19
CA GLU A 15 3.50 -12.30 -5.80
C GLU A 15 2.30 -12.26 -6.78
N ASN A 16 1.78 -11.08 -7.11
CA ASN A 16 0.64 -10.89 -8.02
C ASN A 16 1.02 -10.04 -9.24
N VAL A 17 0.14 -10.04 -10.23
CA VAL A 17 0.23 -9.18 -11.42
C VAL A 17 -1.13 -8.63 -11.79
N TYR A 18 -1.18 -7.39 -12.24
CA TYR A 18 -2.36 -6.75 -12.81
C TYR A 18 -1.97 -5.77 -13.89
N GLU A 19 -2.85 -5.65 -14.88
CA GLU A 19 -2.63 -4.96 -16.15
C GLU A 19 -1.93 -3.59 -16.00
N PRO A 20 -2.40 -2.65 -15.14
CA PRO A 20 -1.72 -1.35 -15.01
C PRO A 20 -0.26 -1.44 -14.56
N ALA A 21 0.07 -2.31 -13.60
CA ALA A 21 1.42 -2.43 -13.07
C ALA A 21 2.37 -3.08 -14.09
N LEU A 22 1.91 -4.14 -14.78
CA LEU A 22 2.67 -4.79 -15.83
C LEU A 22 2.97 -3.83 -16.99
N LYS A 23 1.93 -3.18 -17.52
CA LYS A 23 2.07 -2.22 -18.62
C LYS A 23 2.99 -1.05 -18.27
N CYS A 24 2.88 -0.54 -17.04
CA CYS A 24 3.77 0.52 -16.54
C CYS A 24 5.24 0.04 -16.51
N ALA A 25 5.50 -1.15 -15.99
CA ALA A 25 6.84 -1.72 -15.94
C ALA A 25 7.45 -1.93 -17.33
N GLU A 26 6.68 -2.46 -18.28
CA GLU A 26 7.11 -2.64 -19.68
C GLU A 26 7.48 -1.31 -20.33
N LEU A 27 6.61 -0.29 -20.22
CA LEU A 27 6.87 1.05 -20.77
C LEU A 27 8.11 1.71 -20.16
N LEU A 28 8.40 1.46 -18.88
CA LEU A 28 9.58 1.97 -18.20
C LEU A 28 10.85 1.27 -18.70
N ILE A 29 10.83 -0.06 -18.83
CA ILE A 29 11.97 -0.86 -19.34
C ILE A 29 12.24 -0.53 -20.81
N ASP A 30 11.22 -0.47 -21.66
CA ASP A 30 11.34 -0.15 -23.09
C ASP A 30 11.60 1.34 -23.36
N GLY A 31 11.39 2.18 -22.35
CA GLY A 31 11.58 3.62 -22.38
C GLY A 31 12.87 4.06 -21.70
N VAL A 32 12.74 4.59 -20.48
CA VAL A 32 13.86 5.18 -19.71
C VAL A 32 14.90 4.13 -19.28
N GLY A 33 14.48 2.87 -19.15
CA GLY A 33 15.32 1.73 -18.83
C GLY A 33 16.06 1.13 -20.03
N LYS A 34 15.79 1.60 -21.26
CA LYS A 34 16.16 0.89 -22.48
C LYS A 34 17.67 0.66 -22.58
N GLY A 35 18.04 -0.61 -22.70
CA GLY A 35 19.42 -1.04 -22.88
C GLY A 35 20.29 -0.98 -21.62
N TRP A 36 19.70 -0.88 -20.42
CA TRP A 36 20.42 -1.11 -19.16
C TRP A 36 19.57 -1.75 -18.07
N ALA A 37 18.31 -1.33 -17.88
CA ALA A 37 17.46 -1.86 -16.83
C ALA A 37 16.70 -3.11 -17.29
N SER A 38 16.45 -4.02 -16.34
CA SER A 38 15.65 -5.24 -16.56
C SER A 38 14.59 -5.46 -15.47
N ARG A 39 14.64 -4.70 -14.36
CA ARG A 39 13.72 -4.82 -13.22
C ARG A 39 13.15 -3.48 -12.82
N VAL A 40 11.93 -3.53 -12.29
CA VAL A 40 11.16 -2.38 -11.80
C VAL A 40 10.70 -2.69 -10.38
N TYR A 41 11.08 -1.85 -9.42
CA TYR A 41 10.61 -1.91 -8.04
C TYR A 41 9.73 -0.71 -7.75
N PHE A 42 8.47 -0.92 -7.34
CA PHE A 42 7.53 0.17 -7.09
C PHE A 42 7.50 0.59 -5.62
N SER A 43 7.43 1.90 -5.39
CA SER A 43 7.26 2.52 -4.09
C SER A 43 6.37 3.77 -4.17
N ASP A 44 6.20 4.49 -3.07
CA ASP A 44 5.17 5.54 -2.96
C ASP A 44 5.64 6.90 -3.50
N ASN A 45 6.91 7.25 -3.29
CA ASN A 45 7.47 8.55 -3.67
C ASN A 45 9.00 8.52 -3.88
N GLY A 46 9.57 9.64 -4.32
CA GLY A 46 11.01 9.76 -4.60
C GLY A 46 11.90 9.35 -3.43
N SER A 47 11.63 9.81 -2.21
CA SER A 47 12.45 9.46 -1.03
C SER A 47 12.46 7.95 -0.76
N THR A 48 11.32 7.28 -0.88
CA THR A 48 11.24 5.82 -0.74
C THR A 48 11.99 5.07 -1.84
N ALA A 49 11.95 5.57 -3.09
CA ALA A 49 12.69 5.00 -4.20
C ALA A 49 14.22 5.13 -3.99
N ILE A 50 14.68 6.25 -3.43
CA ILE A 50 16.08 6.45 -3.04
C ILE A 50 16.51 5.48 -1.94
N GLU A 51 15.71 5.29 -0.89
CA GLU A 51 16.06 4.33 0.16
C GLU A 51 16.14 2.88 -0.36
N ILE A 52 15.27 2.52 -1.31
CA ILE A 52 15.34 1.24 -2.03
C ILE A 52 16.63 1.16 -2.85
N ALA A 53 16.97 2.21 -3.61
CA ALA A 53 18.17 2.28 -4.42
C ALA A 53 19.46 2.15 -3.60
N LEU A 54 19.52 2.79 -2.43
CA LEU A 54 20.67 2.67 -1.54
C LEU A 54 20.84 1.23 -1.02
N LYS A 55 19.75 0.58 -0.59
CA LYS A 55 19.78 -0.85 -0.19
C LYS A 55 20.27 -1.74 -1.34
N MET A 56 19.77 -1.49 -2.55
CA MET A 56 20.17 -2.17 -3.78
C MET A 56 21.67 -2.01 -4.09
N ALA A 57 22.17 -0.77 -4.03
CA ALA A 57 23.58 -0.47 -4.27
C ALA A 57 24.50 -1.12 -3.24
N PHE A 58 24.19 -0.98 -1.94
CA PHE A 58 25.02 -1.57 -0.89
C PHE A 58 25.10 -3.09 -0.99
N ARG A 59 23.98 -3.77 -1.28
CA ARG A 59 23.99 -5.22 -1.48
C ARG A 59 24.92 -5.60 -2.63
N LYS A 60 24.78 -4.93 -3.77
CA LYS A 60 25.60 -5.19 -4.96
C LYS A 60 27.09 -4.94 -4.69
N PHE A 61 27.42 -3.83 -4.04
CA PHE A 61 28.79 -3.51 -3.64
C PHE A 61 29.38 -4.60 -2.74
N CYS A 62 28.64 -5.04 -1.71
CA CYS A 62 29.15 -6.05 -0.79
C CYS A 62 29.27 -7.45 -1.42
N VAL A 63 28.42 -7.79 -2.41
CA VAL A 63 28.59 -9.02 -3.20
C VAL A 63 29.85 -8.93 -4.05
N ASP A 64 30.06 -7.82 -4.75
CA ASP A 64 31.17 -7.65 -5.70
C ASP A 64 32.56 -7.55 -5.04
N HIS A 65 32.58 -7.24 -3.74
CA HIS A 65 33.78 -7.16 -2.90
C HIS A 65 33.88 -8.32 -1.91
N GLU A 66 33.03 -9.35 -2.02
CA GLU A 66 33.03 -10.57 -1.21
C GLU A 66 32.88 -10.32 0.31
N THR A 67 32.39 -9.15 0.72
CA THR A 67 32.27 -8.76 2.12
C THR A 67 31.03 -9.32 2.81
N LEU A 68 30.08 -9.86 2.05
CA LEU A 68 28.90 -10.55 2.60
C LEU A 68 29.20 -11.94 3.15
N LEU A 69 30.27 -12.60 2.69
CA LEU A 69 30.60 -13.98 3.10
C LEU A 69 31.04 -14.06 4.56
N GLU A 70 31.62 -12.98 5.12
CA GLU A 70 32.05 -12.92 6.51
C GLU A 70 30.90 -13.07 7.53
N PHE A 71 29.66 -12.77 7.15
CA PHE A 71 28.49 -12.87 8.04
C PHE A 71 27.86 -14.27 8.08
N SER A 72 28.19 -15.15 7.13
CA SER A 72 27.59 -16.49 7.01
C SER A 72 28.33 -17.56 7.84
N GLU A 73 29.55 -17.30 8.29
CA GLU A 73 30.42 -18.28 8.99
C GLU A 73 30.40 -18.20 10.52
N GLY A 74 29.44 -17.49 11.15
CA GLY A 74 29.26 -17.52 12.60
C GLY A 74 30.45 -17.01 13.43
N ARG A 75 31.38 -16.26 12.82
CA ARG A 75 32.44 -15.56 13.56
C ARG A 75 31.86 -14.30 14.19
N ASP A 76 31.62 -14.38 15.49
CA ASP A 76 30.96 -13.38 16.35
C ASP A 76 31.76 -12.07 16.57
N GLU A 77 32.84 -11.85 15.81
CA GLU A 77 33.53 -10.57 15.78
C GLU A 77 32.95 -9.73 14.65
N LYS A 78 31.92 -8.93 14.98
CA LYS A 78 31.31 -7.92 14.11
C LYS A 78 32.37 -6.94 13.60
N LYS A 79 33.07 -7.29 12.52
CA LYS A 79 33.72 -6.30 11.67
C LYS A 79 32.60 -5.49 11.02
N HIS A 80 32.26 -4.37 11.65
CA HIS A 80 31.31 -3.42 11.10
C HIS A 80 31.94 -2.74 9.90
N ILE A 81 31.72 -3.29 8.70
CA ILE A 81 32.02 -2.62 7.46
C ILE A 81 31.09 -1.42 7.36
N VAL A 82 31.65 -0.21 7.45
CA VAL A 82 30.88 1.01 7.27
C VAL A 82 30.83 1.30 5.79
N VAL A 83 29.65 1.24 5.20
CA VAL A 83 29.46 1.62 3.80
C VAL A 83 28.99 3.07 3.75
N LYS A 84 29.75 3.90 3.04
CA LYS A 84 29.45 5.29 2.73
C LYS A 84 28.95 5.41 1.30
N VAL A 85 28.36 6.55 1.00
CA VAL A 85 27.89 6.87 -0.34
C VAL A 85 28.54 8.17 -0.78
N LEU A 86 28.97 8.20 -2.04
CA LEU A 86 29.49 9.38 -2.69
C LEU A 86 28.33 10.17 -3.28
N ALA A 87 28.22 11.45 -2.93
CA ALA A 87 27.24 12.37 -3.47
C ALA A 87 27.89 13.72 -3.80
N LEU A 88 27.21 14.53 -4.61
CA LEU A 88 27.67 15.88 -4.93
C LEU A 88 27.10 16.89 -3.95
N ARG A 89 27.94 17.80 -3.44
CA ARG A 89 27.42 18.85 -2.55
C ARG A 89 26.35 19.68 -3.27
N GLY A 90 25.21 19.83 -2.61
CA GLY A 90 24.05 20.55 -3.15
C GLY A 90 23.04 19.67 -3.89
N SER A 91 23.30 18.37 -4.04
CA SER A 91 22.27 17.44 -4.51
C SER A 91 21.19 17.22 -3.43
N TYR A 92 20.00 16.81 -3.87
CA TYR A 92 18.85 16.52 -3.03
C TYR A 92 18.18 15.22 -3.47
N HIS A 93 17.87 14.36 -2.49
CA HIS A 93 17.37 13.01 -2.75
C HIS A 93 16.11 12.64 -1.95
N GLY A 94 15.59 13.55 -1.14
CA GLY A 94 14.39 13.32 -0.34
C GLY A 94 14.56 13.55 1.16
N ASP A 95 13.44 13.45 1.89
CA ASP A 95 13.36 13.90 3.29
C ASP A 95 13.19 12.75 4.29
N THR A 96 13.01 11.51 3.83
CA THR A 96 13.09 10.34 4.73
C THR A 96 14.53 10.14 5.17
N LEU A 97 14.77 9.55 6.35
CA LEU A 97 16.10 9.52 6.96
C LEU A 97 17.18 8.95 6.01
N GLY A 98 16.92 7.83 5.34
CA GLY A 98 17.92 7.22 4.44
C GLY A 98 18.21 8.06 3.19
N ALA A 99 17.21 8.78 2.69
CA ALA A 99 17.37 9.73 1.59
C ALA A 99 18.07 11.02 2.04
N MET A 100 17.74 11.52 3.24
CA MET A 100 18.33 12.74 3.81
C MET A 100 19.81 12.55 4.14
N GLU A 101 20.22 11.35 4.57
CA GLU A 101 21.64 11.00 4.73
C GLU A 101 22.43 11.26 3.43
N ALA A 102 21.77 11.19 2.26
CA ALA A 102 22.34 11.53 0.96
C ALA A 102 22.52 13.02 0.65
N GLN A 103 22.12 13.89 1.57
CA GLN A 103 22.23 15.33 1.43
C GLN A 103 23.38 15.88 2.29
N ALA A 104 24.15 16.79 1.71
CA ALA A 104 25.25 17.43 2.44
C ALA A 104 24.73 18.20 3.67
N PRO A 105 25.49 18.21 4.80
CA PRO A 105 25.12 18.97 5.98
C PRO A 105 24.77 20.43 5.65
N SER A 106 23.59 20.87 6.10
CA SER A 106 23.06 22.21 5.85
C SER A 106 22.10 22.63 6.98
N PRO A 107 21.58 23.87 6.98
CA PRO A 107 20.51 24.26 7.91
C PRO A 107 19.26 23.35 7.85
N TYR A 108 19.06 22.62 6.74
CA TYR A 108 17.93 21.71 6.53
C TYR A 108 18.16 20.29 7.06
N THR A 109 19.39 19.92 7.43
CA THR A 109 19.71 18.58 7.95
C THR A 109 20.21 18.62 9.40
N GLY A 110 20.21 19.80 10.03
CA GLY A 110 20.64 19.97 11.41
C GLY A 110 19.73 19.26 12.41
N PHE A 111 20.18 19.21 13.67
CA PHE A 111 19.49 18.53 14.77
C PHE A 111 18.01 18.92 14.92
N LEU A 112 17.65 20.18 14.67
CA LEU A 112 16.27 20.65 14.75
C LEU A 112 15.34 20.07 13.65
N GLN A 113 15.91 19.61 12.54
CA GLN A 113 15.17 19.00 11.43
C GLN A 113 15.12 17.48 11.58
N GLN A 114 16.27 16.85 11.85
CA GLN A 114 16.38 15.42 12.00
C GLN A 114 17.49 15.04 13.00
N PRO A 115 17.16 14.76 14.27
CA PRO A 115 18.15 14.43 15.31
C PRO A 115 19.01 13.20 15.02
N TRP A 116 18.57 12.31 14.13
CA TRP A 116 19.31 11.09 13.75
C TRP A 116 20.18 11.25 12.50
N PHE A 117 20.16 12.43 11.86
CA PHE A 117 21.03 12.70 10.73
C PHE A 117 22.48 12.71 11.19
N SER A 118 23.30 11.84 10.59
CA SER A 118 24.70 11.62 10.98
C SER A 118 25.69 11.83 9.84
N SER A 119 25.20 12.04 8.61
CA SER A 119 25.98 12.19 7.38
C SER A 119 26.95 11.04 7.16
N ILE A 120 26.43 9.83 6.92
CA ILE A 120 27.25 8.66 6.51
C ILE A 120 27.84 8.82 5.09
N PHE A 121 27.56 9.94 4.41
CA PHE A 121 27.94 10.22 3.04
C PHE A 121 29.24 11.02 2.93
N VAL A 122 29.93 10.84 1.81
CA VAL A 122 31.09 11.62 1.39
C VAL A 122 30.62 12.58 0.31
N PHE A 123 30.83 13.87 0.53
CA PHE A 123 30.39 14.93 -0.39
C PHE A 123 31.57 15.50 -1.14
N VAL A 124 31.51 15.38 -2.46
CA VAL A 124 32.48 15.97 -3.37
C VAL A 124 31.93 17.30 -3.86
N ASP A 125 32.79 18.32 -3.85
CA ASP A 125 32.42 19.63 -4.38
C ASP A 125 32.48 19.61 -5.91
N ILE A 126 31.54 20.32 -6.55
CA ILE A 126 31.55 20.50 -8.01
C ILE A 126 32.75 21.39 -8.36
N LEU A 127 33.69 20.81 -9.12
CA LEU A 127 35.01 21.38 -9.39
C LEU A 127 34.99 22.67 -10.22
N GLU A 128 33.86 23.06 -10.81
CA GLU A 128 33.70 24.36 -11.47
C GLU A 128 34.10 25.53 -10.54
N LYS A 129 33.97 25.38 -9.22
CA LYS A 129 34.42 26.37 -8.24
C LYS A 129 35.95 26.51 -8.09
N TYR A 130 36.72 25.52 -8.52
CA TYR A 130 38.18 25.43 -8.27
C TYR A 130 39.01 25.40 -9.56
N SER A 131 38.38 25.26 -10.72
CA SER A 131 39.02 25.47 -12.02
C SER A 131 39.35 26.95 -12.21
N GLN A 132 40.61 27.33 -12.03
CA GLN A 132 41.12 28.68 -12.37
C GLN A 132 41.10 28.96 -13.89
N THR A 133 40.75 27.97 -14.70
CA THR A 133 40.56 28.11 -16.15
C THR A 133 39.09 28.40 -16.45
N LEU A 134 38.81 29.66 -16.79
CA LEU A 134 37.55 30.08 -17.43
C LEU A 134 37.39 29.28 -18.72
N THR A 135 36.62 28.21 -18.68
CA THR A 135 36.23 27.47 -19.88
C THR A 135 34.94 28.10 -20.38
N ALA A 136 35.01 28.77 -21.51
CA ALA A 136 33.84 29.32 -22.20
C ALA A 136 33.47 28.40 -23.36
N PHE A 137 32.18 28.19 -23.55
CA PHE A 137 31.61 27.43 -24.66
C PHE A 137 30.78 28.39 -25.52
N SER A 138 30.77 28.18 -26.83
CA SER A 138 29.97 29.02 -27.73
C SER A 138 28.49 28.64 -27.72
N THR A 139 28.20 27.36 -27.45
CA THR A 139 26.84 26.83 -27.41
C THR A 139 26.63 25.90 -26.22
N ARG A 140 25.36 25.67 -25.85
CA ARG A 140 25.00 24.67 -24.82
C ARG A 140 25.36 23.26 -25.28
N ASP A 141 25.28 22.97 -26.57
CA ASP A 141 25.56 21.65 -27.12
C ASP A 141 27.03 21.23 -26.94
N GLU A 142 27.97 22.17 -27.05
CA GLU A 142 29.39 21.91 -26.75
C GLU A 142 29.60 21.41 -25.32
N ILE A 143 28.80 21.86 -24.34
CA ILE A 143 28.88 21.41 -22.95
C ILE A 143 28.56 19.91 -22.85
N PHE A 144 27.63 19.40 -23.67
CA PHE A 144 27.23 18.00 -23.66
C PHE A 144 28.05 17.13 -24.62
N ASP A 145 28.89 17.73 -25.48
CA ASP A 145 29.62 17.02 -26.51
C ASP A 145 30.62 16.00 -25.92
N LYS A 146 30.65 14.79 -26.50
CA LYS A 146 31.52 13.70 -26.04
C LYS A 146 32.99 13.90 -26.37
N SER A 147 33.34 14.73 -27.35
CA SER A 147 34.74 15.09 -27.65
C SER A 147 35.45 15.73 -26.44
N ARG A 148 34.69 16.28 -25.49
CA ARG A 148 35.22 16.78 -24.23
C ARG A 148 35.88 15.70 -23.36
N ASP A 149 35.62 14.41 -23.60
CA ASP A 149 36.24 13.31 -22.85
C ASP A 149 37.76 13.22 -23.03
N THR A 150 38.28 13.75 -24.14
CA THR A 150 39.73 13.82 -24.40
C THR A 150 40.35 15.15 -24.00
N SER A 151 39.59 16.04 -23.34
CA SER A 151 40.08 17.35 -22.94
C SER A 151 41.02 17.30 -21.73
N THR A 152 41.82 18.35 -21.56
CA THR A 152 42.63 18.55 -20.34
C THR A 152 41.75 18.61 -19.09
N LEU A 153 40.56 19.22 -19.20
CA LEU A 153 39.59 19.31 -18.11
C LEU A 153 39.10 17.93 -17.66
N ALA A 154 38.84 17.00 -18.59
CA ALA A 154 38.49 15.62 -18.26
C ALA A 154 39.59 14.92 -17.45
N THR A 155 40.86 15.16 -17.81
CA THR A 155 42.02 14.64 -17.07
C THR A 155 42.12 15.24 -15.68
N THR A 156 41.86 16.55 -15.52
CA THR A 156 41.80 17.22 -14.21
C THR A 156 40.69 16.66 -13.34
N TYR A 157 39.49 16.46 -13.91
CA TYR A 157 38.35 15.85 -13.21
C TYR A 157 38.66 14.43 -12.76
N LEU A 158 39.26 13.62 -13.64
CA LEU A 158 39.64 12.25 -13.32
C LEU A 158 40.65 12.21 -12.18
N ALA A 159 41.68 13.06 -12.22
CA ALA A 159 42.69 13.14 -11.15
C ALA A 159 42.08 13.52 -9.80
N TYR A 160 41.15 14.48 -9.79
CA TYR A 160 40.45 14.89 -8.58
C TYR A 160 39.53 13.78 -8.03
N VAL A 161 38.66 13.22 -8.87
CA VAL A 161 37.75 12.14 -8.47
C VAL A 161 38.54 10.93 -7.96
N SER A 162 39.62 10.56 -8.66
CA SER A 162 40.52 9.49 -8.24
C SER A 162 41.10 9.75 -6.85
N LYS A 163 41.56 10.98 -6.59
CA LYS A 163 42.09 11.38 -5.29
C LYS A 163 41.03 11.27 -4.19
N GLN A 164 39.81 11.77 -4.43
CA GLN A 164 38.71 11.68 -3.46
C GLN A 164 38.34 10.23 -3.14
N LEU A 165 38.28 9.36 -4.15
CA LEU A 165 37.99 7.94 -3.96
C LEU A 165 39.14 7.18 -3.30
N GLN A 166 40.39 7.57 -3.56
CA GLN A 166 41.58 6.93 -2.96
C GLN A 166 41.58 7.04 -1.43
N GLU A 167 41.09 8.16 -0.90
CA GLU A 167 40.98 8.38 0.55
C GLU A 167 40.16 7.28 1.26
N TYR A 168 39.29 6.55 0.56
CA TYR A 168 38.40 5.50 1.10
C TYR A 168 38.70 4.09 0.56
N SER A 169 39.84 3.90 -0.11
CA SER A 169 40.20 2.66 -0.82
C SER A 169 41.25 1.78 -0.13
N GLY A 170 41.68 2.14 1.09
CA GLY A 170 42.72 1.39 1.83
C GLY A 170 42.17 0.27 2.72
N ASN A 171 42.89 -0.86 2.77
CA ASN A 171 42.61 -2.03 3.64
C ASN A 171 42.57 -1.73 5.15
N THR A 172 42.92 -0.51 5.57
CA THR A 172 43.06 -0.10 6.97
C THR A 172 41.99 0.89 7.42
N GLN A 173 41.09 1.35 6.54
CA GLN A 173 39.97 2.20 6.93
C GLN A 173 38.69 1.39 7.08
N SER A 174 37.98 1.61 8.18
CA SER A 174 36.70 0.95 8.48
C SER A 174 35.54 1.38 7.57
N ALA A 175 35.75 2.34 6.65
CA ALA A 175 34.72 2.93 5.81
C ALA A 175 35.04 2.86 4.32
N HIS A 176 34.13 2.30 3.52
CA HIS A 176 34.25 2.17 2.07
C HIS A 176 33.14 2.93 1.35
N VAL A 177 33.44 3.52 0.19
CA VAL A 177 32.41 4.08 -0.69
C VAL A 177 31.73 2.92 -1.43
N GLY A 178 30.48 2.62 -1.10
CA GLY A 178 29.72 1.52 -1.69
C GLY A 178 28.54 1.92 -2.57
N ALA A 179 28.34 3.22 -2.80
CA ALA A 179 27.45 3.70 -3.86
C ALA A 179 27.88 5.10 -4.33
N LEU A 180 27.56 5.43 -5.58
CA LEU A 180 27.51 6.80 -6.08
C LEU A 180 26.03 7.17 -6.29
N ILE A 181 25.61 8.33 -5.82
CA ILE A 181 24.31 8.92 -6.14
C ILE A 181 24.49 10.33 -6.70
N ILE A 182 23.82 10.62 -7.81
CA ILE A 182 23.81 11.95 -8.42
C ILE A 182 22.40 12.33 -8.87
N GLU A 183 22.07 13.62 -8.79
CA GLU A 183 21.03 14.23 -9.65
C GLU A 183 21.68 14.51 -11.02
N PRO A 184 21.32 13.80 -12.09
CA PRO A 184 21.96 13.98 -13.38
C PRO A 184 21.65 15.36 -13.97
N VAL A 185 22.66 16.04 -14.52
CA VAL A 185 22.59 17.34 -15.22
C VAL A 185 22.17 18.51 -14.34
N ILE A 186 21.02 18.45 -13.65
CA ILE A 186 20.49 19.55 -12.84
C ILE A 186 20.35 19.14 -11.38
N HIS A 187 21.01 19.87 -10.48
CA HIS A 187 20.69 19.87 -9.05
C HIS A 187 19.43 20.71 -8.82
N GLY A 188 18.29 20.07 -8.62
CA GLY A 188 17.00 20.74 -8.59
C GLY A 188 16.81 21.61 -7.35
N ALA A 189 16.59 20.97 -6.20
CA ALA A 189 16.37 21.67 -4.94
C ALA A 189 17.63 22.44 -4.46
N GLY A 190 18.80 22.06 -4.97
CA GLY A 190 20.07 22.74 -4.73
C GLY A 190 20.22 24.12 -5.36
N GLY A 191 19.24 24.59 -6.15
CA GLY A 191 19.27 25.92 -6.79
C GLY A 191 19.28 25.89 -8.31
N MET A 192 18.77 24.81 -8.92
CA MET A 192 18.71 24.65 -10.39
C MET A 192 20.07 24.89 -11.04
N HIS A 193 21.11 24.33 -10.43
CA HIS A 193 22.46 24.39 -10.97
C HIS A 193 22.62 23.29 -12.03
N MET A 194 23.12 23.67 -13.20
CA MET A 194 23.59 22.71 -14.17
C MET A 194 24.99 22.26 -13.75
N VAL A 195 25.14 20.98 -13.45
CA VAL A 195 26.44 20.37 -13.19
C VAL A 195 27.07 20.01 -14.53
N ASP A 196 28.35 20.29 -14.71
CA ASP A 196 29.08 19.90 -15.92
C ASP A 196 28.85 18.40 -16.24
N PRO A 197 28.20 18.07 -17.39
CA PRO A 197 28.00 16.69 -17.83
C PRO A 197 29.31 15.90 -17.95
N LEU A 198 30.41 16.56 -18.32
CA LEU A 198 31.73 15.94 -18.38
C LEU A 198 32.18 15.45 -17.00
N PHE A 199 32.00 16.28 -15.98
CA PHE A 199 32.36 15.93 -14.60
C PHE A 199 31.58 14.73 -14.11
N GLN A 200 30.25 14.73 -14.29
CA GLN A 200 29.40 13.61 -13.89
C GLN A 200 29.75 12.33 -14.66
N ARG A 201 30.01 12.41 -15.98
CA ARG A 201 30.42 11.25 -16.77
C ARG A 201 31.76 10.66 -16.29
N VAL A 202 32.76 11.51 -16.02
CA VAL A 202 34.04 11.08 -15.44
C VAL A 202 33.82 10.41 -14.08
N LEU A 203 33.01 11.00 -13.21
CA LEU A 203 32.68 10.46 -11.90
C LEU A 203 32.01 9.08 -11.98
N VAL A 204 31.01 8.93 -12.85
CA VAL A 204 30.30 7.66 -13.09
C VAL A 204 31.25 6.58 -13.57
N ASN A 205 32.09 6.89 -14.56
CA ASN A 205 33.05 5.94 -15.10
C ASN A 205 34.08 5.50 -14.05
N GLU A 206 34.54 6.44 -13.22
CA GLU A 206 35.56 6.17 -12.21
C GLU A 206 35.04 5.35 -11.02
N CYS A 207 33.78 5.56 -10.63
CA CYS A 207 33.08 4.69 -9.68
C CYS A 207 32.86 3.29 -10.25
N ARG A 208 32.42 3.19 -11.52
CA ARG A 208 32.22 1.90 -12.19
C ARG A 208 33.52 1.09 -12.30
N ASN A 209 34.65 1.74 -12.62
CA ASN A 209 35.97 1.11 -12.65
C ASN A 209 36.38 0.48 -11.31
N ARG A 210 35.82 0.97 -10.19
CA ARG A 210 36.01 0.46 -8.82
C ARG A 210 34.89 -0.44 -8.35
N LYS A 211 33.98 -0.89 -9.23
CA LYS A 211 32.77 -1.66 -8.87
C LYS A 211 31.91 -0.98 -7.80
N ILE A 212 31.85 0.35 -7.82
CA ILE A 212 30.93 1.13 -6.99
C ILE A 212 29.63 1.32 -7.79
N PRO A 213 28.49 0.78 -7.34
CA PRO A 213 27.22 0.92 -8.05
C PRO A 213 26.78 2.38 -8.20
N VAL A 214 26.23 2.71 -9.36
CA VAL A 214 25.85 4.07 -9.75
C VAL A 214 24.33 4.23 -9.73
N ILE A 215 23.85 5.18 -8.93
CA ILE A 215 22.45 5.58 -8.81
C ILE A 215 22.24 6.92 -9.54
N PHE A 216 21.34 6.93 -10.51
CA PHE A 216 20.79 8.18 -11.04
C PHE A 216 19.47 8.52 -10.33
N ASP A 217 19.47 9.62 -9.60
CA ASP A 217 18.24 10.22 -9.10
C ASP A 217 17.58 11.04 -10.22
N GLU A 218 16.72 10.38 -10.99
CA GLU A 218 15.92 11.01 -12.03
C GLU A 218 14.53 11.44 -11.53
N VAL A 219 14.33 11.56 -10.20
CA VAL A 219 13.04 11.99 -9.65
C VAL A 219 12.71 13.41 -10.12
N PHE A 220 13.70 14.28 -10.26
CA PHE A 220 13.52 15.61 -10.87
C PHE A 220 13.66 15.59 -12.39
N THR A 221 14.65 14.89 -12.94
CA THR A 221 15.04 14.97 -14.36
C THR A 221 14.35 13.95 -15.28
N VAL A 222 13.32 13.27 -14.77
CA VAL A 222 12.45 12.38 -15.55
C VAL A 222 12.03 13.02 -16.88
N THR A 223 11.83 12.17 -17.90
CA THR A 223 11.45 12.54 -19.26
C THR A 223 10.40 13.66 -19.29
N MET A 224 10.60 14.63 -20.19
CA MET A 224 9.89 15.92 -20.36
C MET A 224 10.50 17.13 -19.66
N ILE A 225 11.31 16.97 -18.61
CA ILE A 225 12.04 18.12 -18.03
C ILE A 225 13.24 18.49 -18.90
N LEU A 226 13.98 17.47 -19.32
CA LEU A 226 15.13 17.58 -20.20
C LEU A 226 14.74 17.14 -21.63
N PRO A 227 15.45 17.61 -22.67
CA PRO A 227 15.13 17.28 -24.07
C PRO A 227 15.37 15.81 -24.43
N LYS A 228 16.23 15.13 -23.67
CA LYS A 228 16.59 13.71 -23.78
C LYS A 228 16.68 13.10 -22.40
N THR A 229 16.78 11.77 -22.31
CA THR A 229 17.02 11.12 -21.02
C THR A 229 18.39 11.54 -20.45
N PRO A 230 18.54 11.59 -19.12
CA PRO A 230 19.84 11.83 -18.50
C PRO A 230 20.95 10.89 -18.96
N ALA A 231 20.66 9.61 -19.18
CA ALA A 231 21.65 8.66 -19.69
C ALA A 231 22.15 9.02 -21.11
N GLU A 232 21.28 9.58 -21.96
CA GLU A 232 21.66 10.08 -23.28
C GLU A 232 22.47 11.38 -23.18
N LEU A 233 22.06 12.32 -22.33
CA LEU A 233 22.76 13.61 -22.13
C LEU A 233 24.14 13.43 -21.51
N LEU A 234 24.25 12.61 -20.47
CA LEU A 234 25.53 12.27 -19.86
C LEU A 234 26.34 11.31 -20.74
N GLY A 235 25.69 10.56 -21.63
CA GLY A 235 26.35 9.59 -22.51
C GLY A 235 26.89 8.36 -21.78
N CYS A 236 26.38 8.07 -20.58
CA CYS A 236 26.67 6.91 -19.75
C CYS A 236 25.39 6.47 -19.02
N LYS A 237 25.29 5.18 -18.67
CA LYS A 237 24.09 4.59 -18.05
C LYS A 237 24.33 4.33 -16.56
N PRO A 238 23.29 4.29 -15.72
CA PRO A 238 23.42 3.90 -14.31
C PRO A 238 23.30 2.38 -14.12
N ASP A 239 23.50 1.92 -12.88
CA ASP A 239 23.14 0.57 -12.44
C ASP A 239 21.73 0.55 -11.80
N ILE A 240 21.32 1.69 -11.23
CA ILE A 240 20.03 1.92 -10.58
C ILE A 240 19.53 3.32 -10.96
N ALA A 241 18.24 3.49 -11.21
CA ALA A 241 17.66 4.83 -11.40
C ALA A 241 16.30 4.97 -10.73
N CYS A 242 16.03 6.15 -10.17
CA CYS A 242 14.80 6.44 -9.43
C CYS A 242 13.93 7.46 -10.15
N TYR A 243 12.62 7.21 -10.20
CA TYR A 243 11.64 8.03 -10.92
C TYR A 243 10.41 8.27 -10.03
N ALA A 244 9.87 9.49 -10.07
CA ALA A 244 8.56 9.84 -9.47
C ALA A 244 8.02 11.09 -10.20
N LYS A 245 7.44 12.07 -9.47
CA LYS A 245 7.00 13.37 -9.99
C LYS A 245 6.23 13.27 -11.32
N LEU A 246 6.83 13.73 -12.43
CA LEU A 246 6.19 13.75 -13.75
C LEU A 246 5.95 12.36 -14.37
N MET A 247 6.49 11.28 -13.79
CA MET A 247 6.18 9.92 -14.20
C MET A 247 4.67 9.65 -14.22
N THR A 248 3.89 10.26 -13.32
CA THR A 248 2.42 10.18 -13.28
C THR A 248 1.73 11.41 -13.85
N GLY A 249 2.45 12.25 -14.61
CA GLY A 249 1.94 13.52 -15.11
C GLY A 249 1.55 14.51 -14.01
N GLY A 250 2.07 14.35 -12.79
CA GLY A 250 1.75 15.21 -11.65
C GLY A 250 0.37 14.95 -11.02
N MET A 251 -0.29 13.83 -11.35
CA MET A 251 -1.68 13.58 -10.93
C MET A 251 -1.81 12.81 -9.60
N ILE A 252 -0.92 11.86 -9.34
CA ILE A 252 -0.98 10.97 -8.17
C ILE A 252 0.42 10.49 -7.78
N PRO A 253 0.75 10.29 -6.49
CA PRO A 253 2.03 9.72 -6.08
C PRO A 253 2.23 8.30 -6.63
N LEU A 254 3.38 8.07 -7.21
CA LEU A 254 3.97 6.76 -7.49
C LEU A 254 5.46 6.98 -7.69
N ALA A 255 6.28 6.04 -7.26
CA ALA A 255 7.70 6.03 -7.59
C ALA A 255 8.16 4.64 -8.03
N VAL A 256 9.27 4.63 -8.74
CA VAL A 256 9.92 3.42 -9.26
C VAL A 256 11.42 3.52 -9.05
N THR A 257 12.02 2.41 -8.66
CA THR A 257 13.46 2.16 -8.76
C THR A 257 13.70 1.11 -9.85
N LEU A 258 14.33 1.50 -10.96
CA LEU A 258 14.80 0.58 -11.99
C LEU A 258 16.19 0.04 -11.63
N ALA A 259 16.45 -1.22 -11.97
CA ALA A 259 17.71 -1.89 -11.69
C ALA A 259 18.17 -2.80 -12.83
N THR A 260 19.48 -3.02 -12.90
CA THR A 260 20.10 -4.02 -13.78
C THR A 260 19.87 -5.45 -13.27
N ASP A 261 20.05 -6.43 -14.16
CA ASP A 261 19.90 -7.86 -13.82
C ASP A 261 20.97 -8.32 -12.82
N ALA A 262 22.23 -7.90 -13.03
CA ALA A 262 23.34 -8.20 -12.13
C ALA A 262 23.12 -7.67 -10.70
N LEU A 263 22.32 -6.62 -10.54
CA LEU A 263 21.92 -6.14 -9.21
C LEU A 263 20.81 -6.99 -8.61
N PHE A 264 19.79 -7.35 -9.40
CA PHE A 264 18.72 -8.24 -8.98
C PHE A 264 19.26 -9.59 -8.50
N ASP A 265 20.24 -10.15 -9.21
CA ASP A 265 20.90 -11.41 -8.86
C ASP A 265 21.58 -11.36 -7.49
N SER A 266 22.04 -10.18 -7.03
CA SER A 266 22.66 -10.03 -5.70
C SER A 266 21.70 -10.29 -4.52
N PHE A 267 20.39 -10.28 -4.78
CA PHE A 267 19.33 -10.61 -3.83
C PHE A 267 18.71 -11.99 -4.07
N SER A 268 19.17 -12.73 -5.07
CA SER A 268 18.65 -14.05 -5.40
C SER A 268 19.28 -15.12 -4.52
N GLY A 269 18.44 -15.94 -3.88
CA GLY A 269 18.85 -17.13 -3.15
C GLY A 269 17.70 -17.75 -2.34
N ASP A 270 17.97 -18.89 -1.71
CA ASP A 270 16.91 -19.75 -1.15
C ASP A 270 16.16 -19.14 0.05
N PRO A 271 16.83 -18.57 1.07
CA PRO A 271 16.10 -18.02 2.20
C PRO A 271 15.55 -16.64 1.88
N LYS A 272 14.29 -16.39 2.27
CA LYS A 272 13.63 -15.06 2.16
C LYS A 272 14.44 -13.91 2.76
N LEU A 273 15.31 -14.20 3.74
CA LEU A 273 16.21 -13.22 4.36
C LEU A 273 17.25 -12.62 3.39
N GLN A 274 17.50 -13.25 2.24
CA GLN A 274 18.39 -12.73 1.19
C GLN A 274 17.68 -11.78 0.22
N ALA A 275 16.34 -11.79 0.21
CA ALA A 275 15.55 -10.89 -0.63
C ALA A 275 15.65 -9.43 -0.13
N LEU A 276 15.27 -8.49 -1.00
CA LEU A 276 15.12 -7.10 -0.62
C LEU A 276 13.86 -6.91 0.25
N LEU A 277 14.02 -6.98 1.58
CA LEU A 277 12.94 -6.79 2.53
C LEU A 277 12.60 -5.30 2.73
N HIS A 278 12.02 -4.69 1.71
CA HIS A 278 11.51 -3.31 1.74
C HIS A 278 10.16 -3.27 1.02
N GLY A 279 9.05 -3.05 1.70
CA GLY A 279 7.74 -2.99 1.04
C GLY A 279 6.86 -1.91 1.61
N HIS A 280 6.04 -1.30 0.75
CA HIS A 280 4.96 -0.41 1.14
C HIS A 280 3.63 -1.09 0.89
N SER A 281 2.61 -0.79 1.71
CA SER A 281 1.27 -1.35 1.51
C SER A 281 0.71 -1.03 0.12
N TYR A 282 1.06 0.14 -0.44
CA TYR A 282 0.61 0.60 -1.75
C TYR A 282 1.64 0.41 -2.87
N SER A 283 2.68 -0.42 -2.67
CA SER A 283 3.62 -0.76 -3.73
C SER A 283 2.88 -1.18 -5.00
N ALA A 284 3.21 -0.51 -6.11
CA ALA A 284 2.59 -0.67 -7.43
C ALA A 284 1.06 -0.46 -7.48
N HIS A 285 0.49 0.40 -6.64
CA HIS A 285 -0.97 0.61 -6.64
C HIS A 285 -1.53 0.90 -8.04
N ALA A 286 -2.61 0.19 -8.41
CA ALA A 286 -3.13 0.17 -9.79
C ALA A 286 -3.47 1.57 -10.33
N MET A 287 -3.93 2.47 -9.46
CA MET A 287 -4.24 3.85 -9.82
C MET A 287 -3.00 4.61 -10.33
N GLY A 288 -1.90 4.53 -9.58
CA GLY A 288 -0.63 5.14 -9.94
C GLY A 288 -0.08 4.54 -11.22
N CYS A 289 -0.04 3.22 -11.31
CA CYS A 289 0.52 2.54 -12.48
C CYS A 289 -0.26 2.83 -13.76
N ALA A 290 -1.60 2.86 -13.71
CA ALA A 290 -2.43 3.22 -14.86
C ALA A 290 -2.19 4.67 -15.30
N THR A 291 -2.04 5.56 -14.33
CA THR A 291 -1.82 6.99 -14.57
C THR A 291 -0.42 7.23 -15.15
N ALA A 292 0.59 6.53 -14.62
CA ALA A 292 1.95 6.56 -15.14
C ALA A 292 2.05 6.02 -16.57
N ALA A 293 1.48 4.83 -16.83
CA ALA A 293 1.45 4.26 -18.17
C ALA A 293 0.84 5.25 -19.19
N LYS A 294 -0.31 5.85 -18.83
CA LYS A 294 -0.97 6.84 -19.70
C LYS A 294 -0.13 8.10 -19.90
N ALA A 295 0.49 8.62 -18.85
CA ALA A 295 1.34 9.82 -18.93
C ALA A 295 2.58 9.57 -19.80
N ILE A 296 3.26 8.43 -19.62
CA ILE A 296 4.45 8.05 -20.39
C ILE A 296 4.13 7.97 -21.89
N GLU A 297 3.02 7.33 -22.25
CA GLU A 297 2.58 7.25 -23.65
C GLU A 297 2.22 8.64 -24.19
N TRP A 298 1.41 9.41 -23.46
CA TRP A 298 0.93 10.73 -23.87
C TRP A 298 2.07 11.74 -24.09
N PHE A 299 3.08 11.72 -23.21
CA PHE A 299 4.20 12.64 -23.34
C PHE A 299 5.12 12.32 -24.51
N LYS A 300 5.22 11.04 -24.91
CA LYS A 300 6.12 10.59 -25.97
C LYS A 300 5.48 10.56 -27.35
N ASP A 301 4.16 10.56 -27.42
CA ASP A 301 3.42 10.53 -28.68
C ASP A 301 3.34 11.94 -29.31
N PRO A 302 3.91 12.16 -30.51
CA PRO A 302 3.84 13.44 -31.22
C PRO A 302 2.42 13.88 -31.57
N GLU A 303 1.46 12.96 -31.66
CA GLU A 303 0.04 13.30 -31.91
C GLU A 303 -0.61 13.95 -30.68
N THR A 304 -0.14 13.63 -29.47
CA THR A 304 -0.67 14.21 -28.22
C THR A 304 0.25 15.25 -27.59
N ASN A 305 1.52 15.29 -27.97
CA ASN A 305 2.50 16.25 -27.52
C ASN A 305 3.24 16.90 -28.70
N HIS A 306 2.72 18.04 -29.16
CA HIS A 306 3.27 18.78 -30.31
C HIS A 306 4.66 19.41 -30.05
N ASN A 307 5.18 19.30 -28.83
CA ASN A 307 6.54 19.73 -28.53
C ASN A 307 7.59 18.63 -28.81
N ILE A 308 7.16 17.39 -29.05
CA ILE A 308 8.05 16.32 -29.46
C ILE A 308 8.30 16.43 -30.96
N ILE A 309 9.58 16.48 -31.34
CA ILE A 309 10.00 16.41 -32.73
C ILE A 309 9.85 14.96 -33.20
N PRO A 310 9.02 14.67 -34.22
CA PRO A 310 8.76 13.29 -34.67
C PRO A 310 10.04 12.55 -35.05
N GLN A 311 10.99 13.27 -35.64
CA GLN A 311 12.32 12.77 -35.96
C GLN A 311 13.21 12.83 -34.70
N GLY A 312 13.27 11.72 -33.97
CA GLY A 312 14.21 11.54 -32.85
C GLY A 312 13.57 11.54 -31.46
N GLY A 313 12.26 11.84 -31.33
CA GLY A 313 11.55 11.74 -30.05
C GLY A 313 12.05 12.71 -28.98
N ILE A 314 12.66 13.82 -29.40
CA ILE A 314 13.24 14.83 -28.52
C ILE A 314 12.30 16.03 -28.38
N LEU A 315 12.39 16.70 -27.24
CA LEU A 315 11.70 17.97 -27.03
C LEU A 315 12.35 19.07 -27.86
N ARG A 316 11.56 19.87 -28.58
CA ARG A 316 12.05 21.11 -29.21
C ARG A 316 12.43 22.15 -28.16
N GLU A 317 13.22 23.15 -28.56
CA GLU A 317 13.42 24.34 -27.70
C GLU A 317 12.08 25.01 -27.43
N LEU A 318 11.78 25.21 -26.14
CA LEU A 318 10.51 25.76 -25.67
C LEU A 318 10.59 27.24 -25.29
N TRP A 319 11.80 27.70 -25.01
CA TRP A 319 12.06 29.06 -24.54
C TRP A 319 12.56 29.92 -25.70
N ASP A 320 12.03 31.13 -25.79
CA ASP A 320 12.41 32.09 -26.81
C ASP A 320 13.89 32.49 -26.66
N GLU A 321 14.66 32.27 -27.72
CA GLU A 321 16.12 32.44 -27.69
C GLU A 321 16.52 33.90 -27.45
N GLU A 322 15.83 34.86 -28.07
CA GLU A 322 16.13 36.27 -27.91
C GLU A 322 15.86 36.75 -26.49
N LEU A 323 14.71 36.38 -25.91
CA LEU A 323 14.37 36.72 -24.53
C LEU A 323 15.30 36.04 -23.52
N VAL A 324 15.69 34.78 -23.75
CA VAL A 324 16.69 34.10 -22.92
C VAL A 324 17.99 34.90 -22.91
N GLN A 325 18.48 35.33 -24.07
CA GLN A 325 19.71 36.12 -24.20
C GLN A 325 19.57 37.46 -23.48
N GLN A 326 18.49 38.20 -23.72
CA GLN A 326 18.21 39.49 -23.08
C GLN A 326 18.18 39.37 -21.54
N ILE A 327 17.49 38.36 -21.00
CA ILE A 327 17.43 38.12 -19.55
C ILE A 327 18.81 37.74 -19.01
N SER A 328 19.54 36.88 -19.72
CA SER A 328 20.88 36.44 -19.29
C SER A 328 21.90 37.58 -19.22
N CYS A 329 21.77 38.59 -20.07
CA CYS A 329 22.61 39.78 -20.10
C CYS A 329 22.15 40.90 -19.15
N HIS A 330 21.00 40.74 -18.48
CA HIS A 330 20.45 41.78 -17.61
C HIS A 330 21.34 42.01 -16.39
N SER A 331 21.53 43.29 -16.01
CA SER A 331 22.48 43.68 -14.96
C SER A 331 22.20 43.07 -13.58
N ALA A 332 20.92 42.82 -13.27
CA ALA A 332 20.49 42.19 -12.02
C ALA A 332 20.60 40.65 -12.00
N VAL A 333 20.85 40.01 -13.15
CA VAL A 333 20.92 38.56 -13.29
C VAL A 333 22.37 38.10 -13.15
N GLN A 334 22.61 37.13 -12.28
CA GLN A 334 23.90 36.49 -12.05
C GLN A 334 24.11 35.31 -12.99
N ARG A 335 23.07 34.51 -13.22
CA ARG A 335 23.13 33.27 -14.01
C ARG A 335 21.74 32.93 -14.55
N VAL A 336 21.71 32.31 -15.73
CA VAL A 336 20.53 31.64 -16.29
C VAL A 336 20.88 30.19 -16.58
N VAL A 337 19.95 29.27 -16.29
CA VAL A 337 19.98 27.88 -16.75
C VAL A 337 18.67 27.62 -17.48
N VAL A 338 18.77 27.28 -18.76
CA VAL A 338 17.64 26.95 -19.61
C VAL A 338 17.89 25.63 -20.32
N ILE A 339 16.98 24.67 -20.14
CA ILE A 339 17.05 23.35 -20.80
C ILE A 339 15.68 22.68 -20.74
N GLY A 340 15.18 22.20 -21.88
CA GLY A 340 13.85 21.58 -21.95
C GLY A 340 12.75 22.49 -21.39
N THR A 341 11.98 22.01 -20.41
CA THR A 341 10.93 22.81 -19.76
C THR A 341 11.44 23.68 -18.61
N LEU A 342 12.73 23.65 -18.30
CA LEU A 342 13.33 24.43 -17.21
C LEU A 342 13.83 25.77 -17.72
N PHE A 343 13.39 26.85 -17.07
CA PHE A 343 14.03 28.16 -17.09
C PHE A 343 14.23 28.62 -15.65
N ALA A 344 15.48 28.78 -15.25
CA ALA A 344 15.87 29.26 -13.94
C ALA A 344 16.83 30.45 -14.09
N LEU A 345 16.61 31.49 -13.28
CA LEU A 345 17.51 32.63 -13.18
C LEU A 345 17.93 32.80 -11.72
N GLU A 346 19.18 33.18 -11.52
CA GLU A 346 19.74 33.56 -10.22
C GLU A 346 20.01 35.06 -10.23
N LEU A 347 19.51 35.78 -9.23
CA LEU A 347 19.72 37.23 -9.10
C LEU A 347 21.00 37.53 -8.33
N LYS A 348 21.72 38.58 -8.74
CA LYS A 348 22.94 39.04 -8.04
C LYS A 348 22.62 39.48 -6.61
N VAL A 349 23.54 39.18 -5.70
CA VAL A 349 23.50 39.65 -4.31
C VAL A 349 24.59 40.68 -4.08
N ASP A 350 24.22 41.87 -3.64
CA ASP A 350 25.18 42.90 -3.27
C ASP A 350 25.79 42.60 -1.90
N ALA A 351 27.11 42.43 -1.83
CA ALA A 351 27.83 41.92 -0.65
C ALA A 351 27.72 42.83 0.58
N SER A 352 27.40 44.11 0.39
CA SER A 352 27.20 45.11 1.45
C SER A 352 25.82 45.02 2.13
N ASN A 353 24.87 44.29 1.54
CA ASN A 353 23.45 44.38 1.88
C ASN A 353 22.74 43.01 1.78
N SER A 354 23.26 41.99 2.44
CA SER A 354 22.69 40.62 2.46
C SER A 354 21.21 40.54 2.88
N ARG A 355 20.66 41.58 3.54
CA ARG A 355 19.22 41.73 3.81
C ARG A 355 18.38 42.15 2.60
N TYR A 356 18.94 42.90 1.65
CA TYR A 356 18.28 43.33 0.40
C TYR A 356 18.27 42.24 -0.68
N ALA A 357 19.10 41.20 -0.56
CA ALA A 357 19.10 40.03 -1.46
C ALA A 357 17.71 39.40 -1.61
N SER A 358 16.95 39.34 -0.51
CA SER A 358 15.57 38.82 -0.54
C SER A 358 14.58 39.77 -1.24
N LEU A 359 14.90 41.05 -1.42
CA LEU A 359 13.97 42.04 -1.96
C LEU A 359 13.85 42.00 -3.48
N TYR A 360 14.94 41.77 -4.23
CA TYR A 360 14.82 41.61 -5.69
C TYR A 360 14.04 40.35 -6.05
N ALA A 361 14.36 39.21 -5.40
CA ALA A 361 13.61 37.98 -5.59
C ALA A 361 12.14 38.16 -5.15
N LYS A 362 11.86 38.74 -3.98
CA LYS A 362 10.47 38.99 -3.54
C LYS A 362 9.72 39.94 -4.47
N SER A 363 10.36 41.02 -4.92
CA SER A 363 9.75 42.00 -5.83
C SER A 363 9.44 41.36 -7.17
N LEU A 364 10.39 40.62 -7.76
CA LEU A 364 10.16 39.88 -9.00
C LEU A 364 9.03 38.85 -8.84
N LEU A 365 9.01 38.10 -7.74
CA LEU A 365 7.94 37.15 -7.45
C LEU A 365 6.58 37.83 -7.30
N GLN A 366 6.53 39.02 -6.71
CA GLN A 366 5.32 39.80 -6.58
C GLN A 366 4.84 40.29 -7.96
N MET A 367 5.72 40.90 -8.76
CA MET A 367 5.41 41.36 -10.11
C MET A 367 4.92 40.22 -11.01
N LEU A 368 5.63 39.09 -11.02
CA LEU A 368 5.21 37.90 -11.77
C LEU A 368 3.82 37.43 -11.32
N ARG A 369 3.53 37.46 -10.02
CA ARG A 369 2.22 37.07 -9.50
C ARG A 369 1.11 38.06 -9.89
N GLU A 370 1.42 39.35 -9.93
CA GLU A 370 0.52 40.38 -10.46
C GLU A 370 0.20 40.15 -11.95
N ASP A 371 1.18 39.63 -12.70
CA ASP A 371 1.03 39.21 -14.11
C ASP A 371 0.40 37.80 -14.27
N GLY A 372 -0.03 37.15 -13.18
CA GLY A 372 -0.65 35.82 -13.21
C GLY A 372 0.33 34.65 -13.36
N ILE A 373 1.64 34.89 -13.22
CA ILE A 373 2.71 33.89 -13.26
C ILE A 373 3.12 33.55 -11.82
N PHE A 374 2.77 32.36 -11.34
CA PHE A 374 3.25 31.92 -10.04
C PHE A 374 4.68 31.40 -10.14
N MET A 375 5.54 31.76 -9.20
CA MET A 375 6.92 31.28 -9.12
C MET A 375 7.34 30.92 -7.66
N ARG A 376 7.98 29.77 -7.46
CA ARG A 376 8.63 29.29 -6.24
C ARG A 376 10.00 29.98 -6.04
N PRO A 377 10.24 30.58 -4.86
CA PRO A 377 11.57 30.98 -4.45
C PRO A 377 12.44 29.77 -4.09
N LEU A 378 13.67 29.76 -4.58
CA LEU A 378 14.77 28.88 -4.16
C LEU A 378 15.98 29.76 -3.81
N GLY A 379 15.90 30.44 -2.67
CA GLY A 379 16.88 31.48 -2.32
C GLY A 379 16.81 32.64 -3.32
N ASN A 380 17.89 32.89 -4.06
CA ASN A 380 17.96 33.91 -5.11
C ASN A 380 17.56 33.37 -6.50
N VAL A 381 17.11 32.11 -6.57
CA VAL A 381 16.68 31.44 -7.81
C VAL A 381 15.15 31.38 -7.87
N GLY A 382 14.53 31.68 -9.02
CA GLY A 382 13.06 31.60 -9.21
C GLY A 382 12.60 30.53 -10.23
N LEU A 383 11.46 29.85 -10.00
CA LEU A 383 10.83 28.81 -10.88
C LEU A 383 9.30 28.80 -10.87
N PRO A 384 8.53 28.46 -11.91
CA PRO A 384 7.05 28.53 -11.87
C PRO A 384 6.28 27.50 -10.98
N ASN A 385 5.23 27.93 -10.24
CA ASN A 385 4.14 27.23 -9.47
C ASN A 385 4.49 26.29 -8.26
N ASP A 386 3.73 26.09 -7.16
CA ASP A 386 2.52 26.66 -6.50
C ASP A 386 2.57 26.33 -4.97
N LEU A 387 1.67 26.91 -4.16
CA LEU A 387 1.40 26.84 -2.70
C LEU A 387 2.05 27.94 -1.83
N GLY A 388 1.28 29.02 -1.64
CA GLY A 388 1.50 30.01 -0.59
C GLY A 388 0.88 29.60 0.75
N PHE A 389 1.53 29.95 1.86
CA PHE A 389 0.80 30.23 3.11
C PHE A 389 1.54 31.03 4.20
N THR A 390 2.87 31.20 4.20
CA THR A 390 3.53 31.30 5.53
C THR A 390 4.06 32.65 6.02
N GLN A 391 4.11 33.75 5.24
CA GLN A 391 4.75 34.98 5.76
C GLN A 391 3.99 36.31 5.61
N GLY A 392 3.09 36.47 4.65
CA GLY A 392 2.25 37.68 4.57
C GLY A 392 1.01 37.64 5.47
N PHE A 393 0.47 36.44 5.71
CA PHE A 393 -0.74 36.23 6.49
C PHE A 393 -0.47 36.43 7.99
N THR A 394 0.66 35.96 8.53
CA THR A 394 0.90 35.92 9.98
C THR A 394 1.00 37.29 10.65
N GLN A 395 1.36 38.37 9.94
CA GLN A 395 1.40 39.71 10.56
C GLN A 395 0.12 40.54 10.31
N GLY A 396 -0.44 40.53 9.11
CA GLY A 396 -1.67 41.26 8.81
C GLY A 396 -2.94 40.58 9.33
N PHE A 397 -3.01 39.25 9.23
CA PHE A 397 -4.15 38.47 9.72
C PHE A 397 -4.14 38.38 11.24
N THR A 398 -3.01 38.18 11.91
CA THR A 398 -3.02 38.02 13.38
C THR A 398 -3.51 39.28 14.11
N GLN A 399 -3.23 40.50 13.61
CA GLN A 399 -3.77 41.71 14.24
C GLN A 399 -5.21 42.02 13.82
N GLY A 400 -5.56 41.89 12.54
CA GLY A 400 -6.93 42.18 12.06
C GLY A 400 -7.96 41.09 12.40
N PHE A 401 -7.55 39.83 12.28
CA PHE A 401 -8.40 38.67 12.57
C PHE A 401 -8.55 38.44 14.06
N THR A 402 -7.50 38.55 14.89
CA THR A 402 -7.68 38.31 16.33
C THR A 402 -8.61 39.33 16.99
N GLN A 403 -8.63 40.59 16.57
CA GLN A 403 -9.58 41.57 17.09
C GLN A 403 -10.97 41.48 16.47
N GLY A 404 -11.09 41.36 15.14
CA GLY A 404 -12.40 41.30 14.46
C GLY A 404 -13.09 39.93 14.55
N PHE A 405 -12.32 38.85 14.40
CA PHE A 405 -12.83 37.47 14.46
C PHE A 405 -13.07 37.03 15.89
N THR A 406 -12.20 37.31 16.86
CA THR A 406 -12.47 36.85 18.25
C THR A 406 -13.70 37.55 18.84
N GLN A 407 -13.95 38.83 18.56
CA GLN A 407 -15.17 39.49 19.04
C GLN A 407 -16.42 39.09 18.23
N GLY A 408 -16.34 39.08 16.89
CA GLY A 408 -17.50 38.77 16.05
C GLY A 408 -17.85 37.28 15.99
N PHE A 409 -16.84 36.41 15.86
CA PHE A 409 -16.99 34.95 15.81
C PHE A 409 -17.25 34.38 17.19
N THR A 410 -16.56 34.77 18.27
CA THR A 410 -16.85 34.17 19.58
C THR A 410 -18.24 34.57 20.09
N GLN A 411 -18.70 35.81 19.88
CA GLN A 411 -20.08 36.17 20.28
C GLN A 411 -21.13 35.60 19.34
N GLY A 412 -20.95 35.71 18.02
CA GLY A 412 -21.93 35.23 17.03
C GLY A 412 -21.98 33.71 16.88
N PHE A 413 -20.81 33.06 16.82
CA PHE A 413 -20.70 31.61 16.70
C PHE A 413 -21.00 30.92 18.02
N THR A 414 -20.49 31.38 19.17
CA THR A 414 -20.81 30.67 20.43
C THR A 414 -22.28 30.82 20.81
N GLN A 415 -22.93 31.98 20.62
CA GLN A 415 -24.37 32.10 20.88
C GLN A 415 -25.22 31.40 19.81
N GLY A 416 -24.92 31.59 18.52
CA GLY A 416 -25.70 31.01 17.42
C GLY A 416 -25.51 29.50 17.26
N PHE A 417 -24.27 29.02 17.36
CA PHE A 417 -23.93 27.60 17.26
C PHE A 417 -24.34 26.85 18.53
N THR A 418 -24.08 27.37 19.74
CA THR A 418 -24.48 26.64 20.96
C THR A 418 -26.00 26.60 21.11
N GLN A 419 -26.75 27.67 20.80
CA GLN A 419 -28.21 27.61 20.85
C GLN A 419 -28.81 26.81 19.68
N GLY A 420 -28.35 27.05 18.45
CA GLY A 420 -28.90 26.37 17.26
C GLY A 420 -28.48 24.91 17.12
N PHE A 421 -27.21 24.60 17.38
CA PHE A 421 -26.70 23.23 17.32
C PHE A 421 -27.15 22.43 18.54
N THR A 422 -27.08 22.95 19.77
CA THR A 422 -27.51 22.16 20.93
C THR A 422 -29.03 21.95 20.93
N GLN A 423 -29.85 22.94 20.57
CA GLN A 423 -31.30 22.70 20.46
C GLN A 423 -31.68 21.88 19.24
N GLY A 424 -31.13 22.18 18.05
CA GLY A 424 -31.47 21.48 16.81
C GLY A 424 -30.90 20.06 16.72
N PHE A 425 -29.66 19.86 17.15
CA PHE A 425 -29.03 18.54 17.17
C PHE A 425 -29.57 17.70 18.32
N THR A 426 -29.70 18.23 19.55
CA THR A 426 -30.24 17.41 20.65
C THR A 426 -31.72 17.09 20.44
N GLN A 427 -32.56 18.01 19.96
CA GLN A 427 -33.96 17.66 19.67
C GLN A 427 -34.09 16.82 18.39
N GLY A 428 -33.43 17.18 17.29
CA GLY A 428 -33.56 16.49 16.00
C GLY A 428 -32.86 15.13 15.97
N PHE A 429 -31.65 15.03 16.50
CA PHE A 429 -30.91 13.77 16.57
C PHE A 429 -31.48 12.86 17.66
N THR A 430 -31.77 13.36 18.87
CA THR A 430 -32.32 12.48 19.92
C THR A 430 -33.75 12.04 19.58
N GLN A 431 -34.63 12.90 19.05
CA GLN A 431 -35.97 12.45 18.63
C GLN A 431 -35.94 11.63 17.34
N GLY A 432 -35.20 12.06 16.32
CA GLY A 432 -35.16 11.37 15.02
C GLY A 432 -34.39 10.05 15.05
N PHE A 433 -33.23 10.02 15.72
CA PHE A 433 -32.45 8.80 15.89
C PHE A 433 -33.11 7.86 16.91
N THR A 434 -33.56 8.35 18.07
CA THR A 434 -34.18 7.44 19.05
C THR A 434 -35.54 6.94 18.56
N GLN A 435 -36.38 7.75 17.91
CA GLN A 435 -37.64 7.22 17.36
C GLN A 435 -37.42 6.40 16.09
N GLY A 436 -36.60 6.86 15.14
CA GLY A 436 -36.37 6.17 13.87
C GLY A 436 -35.56 4.88 14.03
N PHE A 437 -34.50 4.91 14.83
CA PHE A 437 -33.69 3.73 15.11
C PHE A 437 -34.42 2.78 16.06
N THR A 438 -35.04 3.25 17.16
CA THR A 438 -35.74 2.33 18.07
C THR A 438 -37.01 1.77 17.44
N GLN A 439 -37.82 2.54 16.70
CA GLN A 439 -38.98 1.97 16.00
C GLN A 439 -38.58 1.14 14.78
N GLY A 440 -37.66 1.62 13.93
CA GLY A 440 -37.25 0.90 12.73
C GLY A 440 -36.46 -0.38 13.03
N PHE A 441 -35.52 -0.31 13.97
CA PHE A 441 -34.74 -1.47 14.40
C PHE A 441 -35.58 -2.41 15.27
N THR A 442 -36.33 -1.92 16.26
CA THR A 442 -37.12 -2.83 17.12
C THR A 442 -38.30 -3.43 16.36
N GLN A 443 -39.03 -2.69 15.49
CA GLN A 443 -40.10 -3.29 14.70
C GLN A 443 -39.56 -4.13 13.54
N GLY A 444 -38.56 -3.65 12.80
CA GLY A 444 -38.02 -4.37 11.65
C GLY A 444 -37.24 -5.63 12.05
N PHE A 445 -36.39 -5.52 13.08
CA PHE A 445 -35.64 -6.66 13.60
C PHE A 445 -36.55 -7.60 14.40
N THR A 446 -37.40 -7.10 15.32
CA THR A 446 -38.25 -8.01 16.11
C THR A 446 -39.36 -8.64 15.26
N GLN A 447 -40.02 -7.93 14.33
CA GLN A 447 -41.02 -8.56 13.46
C GLN A 447 -40.36 -9.42 12.38
N GLY A 448 -39.28 -8.95 11.73
CA GLY A 448 -38.60 -9.71 10.68
C GLY A 448 -37.89 -10.96 11.22
N PHE A 449 -37.18 -10.83 12.34
CA PHE A 449 -36.52 -11.96 12.99
C PHE A 449 -37.54 -12.87 13.68
N THR A 450 -38.51 -12.35 14.44
CA THR A 450 -39.48 -13.23 15.13
C THR A 450 -40.45 -13.89 14.15
N GLN A 451 -40.96 -13.20 13.12
CA GLN A 451 -41.81 -13.87 12.12
C GLN A 451 -40.99 -14.77 11.19
N GLY A 452 -39.84 -14.32 10.68
CA GLY A 452 -39.00 -15.12 9.78
C GLY A 452 -38.39 -16.34 10.47
N PHE A 453 -37.86 -16.17 11.69
CA PHE A 453 -37.31 -17.26 12.47
C PHE A 453 -38.42 -18.13 13.06
N THR A 454 -39.47 -17.58 13.68
CA THR A 454 -40.52 -18.44 14.26
C THR A 454 -41.36 -19.12 13.20
N GLN A 455 -41.75 -18.48 12.08
CA GLN A 455 -42.47 -19.18 11.02
C GLN A 455 -41.54 -20.09 10.20
N GLY A 456 -40.34 -19.67 9.85
CA GLY A 456 -39.40 -20.49 9.09
C GLY A 456 -38.89 -21.70 9.88
N PHE A 457 -38.52 -21.49 11.15
CA PHE A 457 -38.08 -22.56 12.04
C PHE A 457 -39.26 -23.40 12.50
N THR A 458 -40.39 -22.83 12.94
CA THR A 458 -41.52 -23.66 13.40
C THR A 458 -42.20 -24.38 12.24
N GLN A 459 -42.41 -23.77 11.07
CA GLN A 459 -42.97 -24.52 9.93
C GLN A 459 -41.95 -25.48 9.33
N GLY A 460 -40.70 -25.06 9.11
CA GLY A 460 -39.66 -25.93 8.54
C GLY A 460 -39.30 -27.10 9.45
N PHE A 461 -39.10 -26.84 10.74
CA PHE A 461 -38.79 -27.87 11.74
C PHE A 461 -40.03 -28.68 12.09
N THR A 462 -41.21 -28.09 12.34
CA THR A 462 -42.39 -28.89 12.71
C THR A 462 -42.92 -29.66 11.51
N GLN A 463 -42.99 -29.11 10.29
CA GLN A 463 -43.42 -29.89 9.13
C GLN A 463 -42.36 -30.90 8.69
N GLY A 464 -41.08 -30.52 8.65
CA GLY A 464 -39.99 -31.43 8.27
C GLY A 464 -39.77 -32.55 9.28
N PHE A 465 -39.76 -32.23 10.57
CA PHE A 465 -39.63 -33.21 11.65
C PHE A 465 -40.91 -34.02 11.82
N THR A 466 -42.11 -33.42 11.82
CA THR A 466 -43.35 -34.20 12.00
C THR A 466 -43.65 -35.05 10.78
N GLN A 467 -43.46 -34.57 9.54
CA GLN A 467 -43.66 -35.42 8.36
C GLN A 467 -42.53 -36.45 8.22
N GLY A 468 -41.26 -36.08 8.39
CA GLY A 468 -40.13 -37.00 8.27
C GLY A 468 -40.09 -38.05 9.39
N PHE A 469 -40.32 -37.63 10.64
CA PHE A 469 -40.38 -38.54 11.79
C PHE A 469 -41.68 -39.32 11.80
N THR A 470 -42.86 -38.73 11.57
CA THR A 470 -44.11 -39.52 11.59
C THR A 470 -44.22 -40.44 10.38
N GLN A 471 -43.84 -40.03 9.16
CA GLN A 471 -43.85 -40.96 8.02
C GLN A 471 -42.71 -41.99 8.11
N GLY A 472 -41.49 -41.59 8.50
CA GLY A 472 -40.36 -42.50 8.63
C GLY A 472 -40.51 -43.48 9.80
N PHE A 473 -40.97 -43.00 10.95
CA PHE A 473 -41.24 -43.84 12.13
C PHE A 473 -42.50 -44.67 11.93
N THR A 474 -43.61 -44.12 11.42
CA THR A 474 -44.82 -44.95 11.22
C THR A 474 -44.64 -45.95 10.08
N GLN A 475 -44.04 -45.60 8.94
CA GLN A 475 -43.81 -46.60 7.89
C GLN A 475 -42.71 -47.59 8.27
N GLY A 476 -41.60 -47.13 8.86
CA GLY A 476 -40.48 -48.02 9.25
C GLY A 476 -40.81 -48.90 10.46
N PHE A 477 -41.44 -48.35 11.50
CA PHE A 477 -41.87 -49.09 12.68
C PHE A 477 -43.08 -49.96 12.37
N THR A 478 -44.12 -49.49 11.66
CA THR A 478 -45.29 -50.35 11.36
C THR A 478 -44.94 -51.43 10.34
N GLN A 479 -44.19 -51.17 9.27
CA GLN A 479 -43.80 -52.27 8.35
C GLN A 479 -42.78 -53.23 8.98
N GLY A 480 -41.77 -52.72 9.70
CA GLY A 480 -40.75 -53.55 10.34
C GLY A 480 -41.29 -54.36 11.53
N PHE A 481 -42.10 -53.72 12.39
CA PHE A 481 -42.74 -54.38 13.53
C PHE A 481 -43.83 -55.34 13.06
N THR A 482 -44.70 -54.96 12.11
CA THR A 482 -45.77 -55.87 11.67
C THR A 482 -45.20 -57.06 10.87
N GLN A 483 -44.18 -56.90 10.02
CA GLN A 483 -43.58 -58.06 9.34
C GLN A 483 -42.74 -58.93 10.29
N GLY A 484 -41.90 -58.32 11.14
CA GLY A 484 -41.04 -59.05 12.08
C GLY A 484 -41.81 -59.72 13.23
N PHE A 485 -42.78 -59.01 13.80
CA PHE A 485 -43.63 -59.54 14.88
C PHE A 485 -44.61 -60.58 14.33
N THR A 486 -45.25 -60.37 13.17
CA THR A 486 -46.19 -61.37 12.66
C THR A 486 -45.48 -62.64 12.21
N GLN A 487 -44.33 -62.56 11.52
CA GLN A 487 -43.58 -63.78 11.15
C GLN A 487 -42.96 -64.49 12.36
N GLY A 488 -42.34 -63.74 13.29
CA GLY A 488 -41.71 -64.31 14.48
C GLY A 488 -42.72 -64.83 15.52
N PHE A 489 -43.81 -64.10 15.76
CA PHE A 489 -44.86 -64.51 16.68
C PHE A 489 -45.69 -65.65 16.09
N THR A 490 -46.09 -65.62 14.81
CA THR A 490 -46.87 -66.73 14.24
C THR A 490 -46.05 -68.02 14.16
N GLN A 491 -44.76 -67.99 13.81
CA GLN A 491 -43.93 -69.21 13.81
C GLN A 491 -43.58 -69.69 15.22
N GLY A 492 -43.19 -68.79 16.13
CA GLY A 492 -42.80 -69.14 17.51
C GLY A 492 -43.96 -69.50 18.42
N PHE A 493 -45.08 -68.75 18.33
CA PHE A 493 -46.29 -69.01 19.10
C PHE A 493 -47.01 -70.27 18.59
N THR A 494 -47.14 -70.48 17.28
CA THR A 494 -47.87 -71.67 16.78
C THR A 494 -47.11 -72.97 17.08
N GLN A 495 -45.78 -72.99 16.96
CA GLN A 495 -45.00 -74.19 17.31
C GLN A 495 -44.90 -74.41 18.83
N GLY A 496 -44.66 -73.34 19.62
CA GLY A 496 -44.55 -73.43 21.08
C GLY A 496 -45.89 -73.68 21.79
N PHE A 497 -46.96 -73.03 21.34
CA PHE A 497 -48.31 -73.21 21.90
C PHE A 497 -48.88 -74.57 21.53
N THR A 498 -48.72 -75.06 20.29
CA THR A 498 -49.28 -76.38 19.92
C THR A 498 -48.56 -77.53 20.63
N GLN A 499 -47.23 -77.46 20.82
CA GLN A 499 -46.53 -78.51 21.57
C GLN A 499 -46.75 -78.41 23.09
N GLY A 500 -46.76 -77.22 23.68
CA GLY A 500 -46.95 -77.02 25.12
C GLY A 500 -48.40 -77.18 25.58
N PHE A 501 -49.37 -76.70 24.79
CA PHE A 501 -50.80 -76.78 25.12
C PHE A 501 -51.33 -78.20 24.96
N THR A 502 -50.97 -78.94 23.91
CA THR A 502 -51.48 -80.30 23.73
C THR A 502 -50.92 -81.29 24.76
N GLN A 503 -49.66 -81.14 25.21
CA GLN A 503 -49.10 -81.98 26.27
C GLN A 503 -49.58 -81.57 27.68
N GLY A 504 -49.65 -80.27 27.99
CA GLY A 504 -50.06 -79.78 29.31
C GLY A 504 -51.58 -79.87 29.56
N PHE A 505 -52.40 -79.57 28.55
CA PHE A 505 -53.86 -79.60 28.66
C PHE A 505 -54.39 -81.03 28.79
N THR A 506 -53.85 -81.98 28.03
CA THR A 506 -54.31 -83.38 28.07
C THR A 506 -53.95 -84.07 29.40
N GLN A 507 -52.79 -83.77 30.00
CA GLN A 507 -52.43 -84.34 31.31
C GLN A 507 -53.11 -83.62 32.49
N GLY A 508 -53.22 -82.29 32.46
CA GLY A 508 -53.80 -81.50 33.55
C GLY A 508 -55.33 -81.54 33.61
N PHE A 509 -56.00 -81.50 32.46
CA PHE A 509 -57.47 -81.47 32.40
C PHE A 509 -58.08 -82.81 32.80
N THR A 510 -57.52 -83.93 32.35
CA THR A 510 -58.06 -85.26 32.67
C THR A 510 -57.88 -85.62 34.16
N GLN A 511 -56.78 -85.22 34.79
CA GLN A 511 -56.56 -85.45 36.23
C GLN A 511 -57.34 -84.47 37.12
N GLY A 512 -57.38 -83.18 36.76
CA GLY A 512 -58.07 -82.15 37.56
C GLY A 512 -59.59 -82.20 37.47
N PHE A 513 -60.15 -82.48 36.28
CA PHE A 513 -61.60 -82.54 36.07
C PHE A 513 -62.22 -83.73 36.81
N THR A 514 -61.56 -84.89 36.80
CA THR A 514 -62.03 -86.10 37.48
C THR A 514 -62.05 -85.93 39.01
N GLN A 515 -61.05 -85.25 39.58
CA GLN A 515 -61.01 -84.99 41.03
C GLN A 515 -61.96 -83.85 41.46
N GLY A 516 -62.01 -82.75 40.70
CA GLY A 516 -62.84 -81.59 41.03
C GLY A 516 -64.34 -81.80 40.82
N PHE A 517 -64.73 -82.50 39.74
CA PHE A 517 -66.14 -82.75 39.45
C PHE A 517 -66.77 -83.70 40.47
N THR A 518 -66.05 -84.75 40.88
CA THR A 518 -66.53 -85.73 41.85
C THR A 518 -66.69 -85.11 43.26
N GLN A 519 -65.75 -84.28 43.68
CA GLN A 519 -65.81 -83.62 44.99
C GLN A 519 -66.82 -82.45 45.03
N GLY A 520 -66.86 -81.62 43.98
CA GLY A 520 -67.75 -80.45 43.92
C GLY A 520 -69.22 -80.80 43.70
N PHE A 521 -69.53 -81.79 42.84
CA PHE A 521 -70.92 -82.19 42.59
C PHE A 521 -71.55 -82.84 43.83
N THR A 522 -70.79 -83.70 44.53
CA THR A 522 -71.29 -84.40 45.73
C THR A 522 -71.52 -83.43 46.89
N GLN A 523 -70.63 -82.47 47.14
CA GLN A 523 -70.78 -81.50 48.22
C GLN A 523 -71.84 -80.43 47.92
N GLY A 524 -71.87 -79.90 46.69
CA GLY A 524 -72.81 -78.85 46.30
C GLY A 524 -74.26 -79.34 46.17
N PHE A 525 -74.48 -80.54 45.62
CA PHE A 525 -75.83 -81.09 45.47
C PHE A 525 -76.44 -81.44 46.84
N THR A 526 -75.65 -82.00 47.76
CA THR A 526 -76.15 -82.41 49.09
C THR A 526 -76.49 -81.20 49.96
N GLN A 527 -75.67 -80.14 49.94
CA GLN A 527 -75.93 -78.93 50.75
C GLN A 527 -77.05 -78.06 50.17
N GLY A 528 -77.10 -77.89 48.84
CA GLY A 528 -78.11 -77.07 48.17
C GLY A 528 -79.51 -77.69 48.19
N PHE A 529 -79.62 -79.00 47.98
CA PHE A 529 -80.91 -79.69 47.97
C PHE A 529 -81.56 -79.73 49.37
N THR A 530 -80.77 -79.96 50.41
CA THR A 530 -81.28 -80.05 51.79
C THR A 530 -81.76 -78.71 52.33
N GLN A 531 -81.03 -77.62 52.06
CA GLN A 531 -81.42 -76.28 52.52
C GLN A 531 -82.59 -75.69 51.72
N GLY A 532 -82.63 -75.89 50.40
CA GLY A 532 -83.70 -75.37 49.56
C GLY A 532 -85.05 -76.10 49.75
N PHE A 533 -85.03 -77.42 49.93
CA PHE A 533 -86.25 -78.21 50.11
C PHE A 533 -86.92 -77.95 51.47
N THR A 534 -86.12 -77.76 52.54
CA THR A 534 -86.64 -77.56 53.89
C THR A 534 -87.24 -76.16 54.10
N GLN A 535 -86.69 -75.12 53.46
CA GLN A 535 -87.24 -73.77 53.59
C GLN A 535 -88.44 -73.48 52.66
N GLY A 536 -88.51 -74.14 51.50
CA GLY A 536 -89.63 -73.98 50.56
C GLY A 536 -90.92 -74.70 51.01
N PHE A 537 -90.80 -75.83 51.71
CA PHE A 537 -91.97 -76.62 52.14
C PHE A 537 -92.76 -75.97 53.29
N THR A 538 -92.12 -75.14 54.11
CA THR A 538 -92.74 -74.50 55.28
C THR A 538 -93.45 -73.16 54.97
N GLN A 539 -93.38 -72.67 53.73
CA GLN A 539 -94.17 -71.51 53.27
C GLN A 539 -95.61 -71.86 52.82
N GLY A 540 -96.02 -73.14 52.78
CA GLY A 540 -97.36 -73.52 52.35
C GLY A 540 -98.24 -73.96 53.51
N PHE A 541 -99.41 -73.33 53.70
CA PHE A 541 -100.55 -73.71 54.56
C PHE A 541 -100.67 -73.04 55.96
N ARG A 542 -101.46 -71.96 56.04
CA ARG A 542 -102.79 -71.91 56.72
C ARG A 542 -103.33 -70.47 56.72
N ILE A 543 -104.31 -70.14 55.87
CA ILE A 543 -105.77 -70.04 56.15
C ILE A 543 -106.20 -68.75 56.90
N TYR A 544 -106.86 -67.82 56.17
CA TYR A 544 -107.78 -66.76 56.66
C TYR A 544 -108.98 -67.39 57.43
N PRO A 545 -109.76 -66.73 58.35
CA PRO A 545 -110.39 -65.39 58.19
C PRO A 545 -110.80 -64.61 59.49
N LYS A 546 -111.48 -63.45 59.30
CA LYS A 546 -112.54 -62.74 60.11
C LYS A 546 -112.35 -62.63 61.65
N ILE A 547 -112.51 -61.47 62.29
CA ILE A 547 -113.57 -60.44 62.29
C ILE A 547 -112.94 -59.06 62.51
#